data_AF-A0AA42UEP9-F1
#
_entry.id   AF-A0AA42UEP9-F1
#
_cell.length_a   1.000
_cell.length_b   1.000
_cell.length_c   1.000
_cell.angle_alpha   90.00
_cell.angle_beta   90.00
_cell.angle_gamma   90.00
#
_symmetry.space_group_name_H-M   'P 1'
#
loop_
_entity.id
_entity.type
_entity.pdbx_description
1 polymer ?
#
loop_
_entity_poly.entity_id
_entity_poly.type
_entity_poly.pdbx_seq_one_letter_code
_entity_poly.pdbx_strand_id
1 'polypeptide(L)'
;MKMKLSLFCANTGLSKKDFPLWSDVYDALHQLRRNTGSVNIVDFDNQKTLSIHSDGMHFLLSLIEGKDDKTKIQSIQTACFGRKESSVPPVFLSHSHGLTSDFEFVTEVSRTFFITGQV
;
A
#
# COMPACT_ATOMS: atom_id res chain seq x y z
N MET A 1 -0.96 -19.04 2.18
CA MET A 1 -0.91 -17.93 1.23
C MET A 1 0.53 -17.57 0.95
N LYS A 2 0.89 -17.47 -0.33
CA LYS A 2 2.19 -17.00 -0.77
C LYS A 2 2.20 -15.48 -0.77
N MET A 3 2.62 -14.92 0.35
CA MET A 3 2.76 -13.48 0.49
C MET A 3 4.06 -12.97 -0.10
N LYS A 4 4.01 -11.77 -0.67
CA LYS A 4 5.19 -10.97 -1.01
C LYS A 4 5.03 -9.56 -0.48
N LEU A 5 6.14 -8.96 -0.08
CA LEU A 5 6.19 -7.59 0.40
C LEU A 5 7.09 -6.78 -0.52
N SER A 6 6.65 -5.57 -0.86
CA SER A 6 7.53 -4.56 -1.43
C SER A 6 7.35 -3.24 -0.69
N LEU A 7 8.45 -2.57 -0.41
CA LEU A 7 8.51 -1.24 0.18
C LEU A 7 9.24 -0.33 -0.79
N PHE A 8 8.63 0.78 -1.17
CA PHE A 8 9.28 1.85 -1.89
C PHE A 8 9.21 3.11 -1.03
N CYS A 9 10.35 3.72 -0.72
CA CYS A 9 10.39 5.07 -0.18
C CYS A 9 11.31 5.92 -1.04
N ALA A 10 10.94 7.19 -1.25
CA ALA A 10 11.75 8.11 -2.06
C ALA A 10 13.21 8.22 -1.57
N ASN A 11 13.42 8.12 -0.26
CA ASN A 11 14.73 8.30 0.37
C ASN A 11 15.59 7.03 0.46
N THR A 12 14.97 5.85 0.52
CA THR A 12 15.68 4.57 0.75
C THR A 12 15.58 3.62 -0.44
N GLY A 13 14.79 3.95 -1.46
CA GLY A 13 14.61 3.14 -2.66
C GLY A 13 13.63 1.99 -2.49
N LEU A 14 13.78 0.97 -3.33
CA LEU A 14 12.89 -0.18 -3.41
C LEU A 14 13.49 -1.39 -2.68
N SER A 15 12.76 -1.95 -1.72
CA SER A 15 13.03 -3.22 -1.06
C SER A 15 11.93 -4.23 -1.37
N LYS A 16 12.29 -5.50 -1.50
CA LYS A 16 11.36 -6.61 -1.76
C LYS A 16 11.70 -7.80 -0.89
N LYS A 17 10.67 -8.51 -0.44
CA LYS A 17 10.80 -9.74 0.33
C LYS A 17 9.76 -10.76 -0.11
N ASP A 18 10.23 -11.94 -0.52
CA ASP A 18 9.37 -13.10 -0.71
C ASP A 18 9.15 -13.78 0.65
N PHE A 19 7.94 -14.30 0.88
CA PHE A 19 7.56 -14.96 2.13
C PHE A 19 7.86 -14.10 3.39
N PRO A 20 7.39 -12.84 3.45
CA PRO A 20 7.58 -11.99 4.61
C PRO A 20 6.87 -12.58 5.85
N LEU A 21 7.40 -12.29 7.03
CA LEU A 21 6.69 -12.43 8.30
C LEU A 21 5.86 -11.17 8.57
N TRP A 22 4.89 -11.26 9.49
CA TRP A 22 4.13 -10.08 9.92
C TRP A 22 5.04 -8.96 10.46
N SER A 23 6.12 -9.31 11.16
CA SER A 23 7.10 -8.33 11.63
C SER A 23 7.72 -7.52 10.49
N ASP A 24 7.99 -8.14 9.34
CA ASP A 24 8.53 -7.43 8.18
C ASP A 24 7.53 -6.43 7.61
N VAL A 25 6.25 -6.80 7.58
CA VAL A 25 5.17 -5.91 7.14
C VAL A 25 5.02 -4.73 8.10
N TYR A 26 5.01 -5.02 9.41
CA TYR A 26 4.90 -4.00 10.45
C TYR A 26 6.07 -3.01 10.42
N ASP A 27 7.30 -3.50 10.24
CA ASP A 27 8.49 -2.66 10.09
C ASP A 27 8.42 -1.80 8.83
N ALA A 28 7.93 -2.35 7.71
CA ALA A 28 7.73 -1.61 6.48
C ALA A 28 6.67 -0.49 6.64
N LEU A 29 5.56 -0.75 7.36
CA LEU A 29 4.55 0.26 7.67
C LEU A 29 5.12 1.38 8.55
N HIS A 30 5.94 1.05 9.54
CA HIS A 30 6.63 2.06 10.38
C HIS A 30 7.60 2.92 9.58
N GLN A 31 8.31 2.33 8.63
CA GLN A 31 9.16 3.09 7.70
C GLN A 31 8.31 4.00 6.82
N LEU A 32 7.22 3.49 6.26
CA LEU A 32 6.29 4.24 5.41
C LEU A 32 5.62 5.40 6.17
N ARG A 33 5.38 5.27 7.48
CA ARG A 33 4.82 6.32 8.33
C ARG A 33 5.66 7.60 8.35
N ARG A 34 6.97 7.49 8.12
CA ARG A 34 7.90 8.63 8.17
C ARG A 34 8.39 9.07 6.80
N ASN A 35 7.90 8.44 5.72
CA ASN A 35 8.44 8.64 4.38
C ASN A 35 7.32 8.72 3.33
N THR A 36 7.55 9.53 2.30
CA THR A 36 6.75 9.45 1.08
C THR A 36 7.10 8.16 0.33
N GLY A 37 6.09 7.34 0.02
CA GLY A 37 6.33 6.01 -0.54
C GLY A 37 5.10 5.13 -0.67
N SER A 38 5.35 3.83 -0.83
CA SER A 38 4.34 2.77 -0.79
C SER A 38 4.83 1.47 -0.18
N VAL A 39 3.92 0.75 0.47
CA VAL A 39 4.04 -0.64 0.89
C VAL A 39 3.02 -1.44 0.13
N ASN A 40 3.44 -2.51 -0.55
CA ASN A 40 2.52 -3.42 -1.24
C ASN A 40 2.67 -4.81 -0.63
N ILE A 41 1.57 -5.31 -0.09
CA ILE A 41 1.41 -6.68 0.41
C ILE A 41 0.65 -7.45 -0.66
N VAL A 42 1.31 -8.41 -1.29
CA VAL A 42 0.78 -9.17 -2.43
C VAL A 42 0.44 -10.57 -1.97
N ASP A 43 -0.83 -10.94 -2.09
CA ASP A 43 -1.28 -12.33 -2.06
C ASP A 43 -1.18 -12.92 -3.46
N PHE A 44 -0.11 -13.67 -3.69
CA PHE A 44 0.17 -14.25 -5.01
C PHE A 44 -0.84 -15.34 -5.40
N ASP A 45 -1.39 -16.07 -4.43
CA ASP A 45 -2.31 -17.17 -4.70
C ASP A 45 -3.66 -16.63 -5.19
N ASN A 46 -4.13 -15.54 -4.60
CA ASN A 46 -5.42 -14.93 -4.93
C ASN A 46 -5.34 -13.73 -5.90
N GLN A 47 -4.14 -13.36 -6.35
CA GLN A 47 -3.90 -12.20 -7.23
C GLN A 47 -4.52 -10.91 -6.66
N LYS A 48 -4.28 -10.68 -5.36
CA LYS A 48 -4.71 -9.49 -4.65
C LYS A 48 -3.51 -8.76 -4.09
N THR A 49 -3.52 -7.45 -4.19
CA THR A 49 -2.49 -6.58 -3.62
C THR A 49 -3.15 -5.53 -2.76
N LEU A 50 -2.83 -5.50 -1.46
CA LEU A 50 -3.09 -4.35 -0.61
C LEU A 50 -1.91 -3.38 -0.77
N SER A 51 -2.16 -2.27 -1.44
CA SER A 51 -1.21 -1.17 -1.59
C SER A 51 -1.52 -0.07 -0.58
N ILE A 52 -0.55 0.28 0.26
CA ILE A 52 -0.60 1.41 1.17
C ILE A 52 0.37 2.46 0.64
N HIS A 53 -0.14 3.64 0.29
CA HIS A 53 0.69 4.79 -0.06
C HIS A 53 0.74 5.79 1.08
N SER A 54 1.84 6.55 1.18
CA SER A 54 2.01 7.59 2.19
C SER A 54 2.69 8.83 1.59
N ASP A 55 2.26 10.02 2.00
CA ASP A 55 3.02 11.27 1.81
C ASP A 55 4.02 11.54 2.97
N GLY A 56 4.01 10.71 4.02
CA GLY A 56 4.76 10.93 5.27
C GLY A 56 3.89 11.45 6.42
N MET A 57 2.61 11.72 6.19
CA MET A 57 1.63 12.15 7.20
C MET A 57 0.28 11.41 7.09
N HIS A 58 -0.16 11.13 5.88
CA HIS A 58 -1.42 10.46 5.56
C HIS A 58 -1.16 9.19 4.78
N PHE A 59 -2.09 8.25 4.92
CA PHE A 59 -2.09 6.97 4.24
C PHE A 59 -3.29 6.87 3.30
N LEU A 60 -3.07 6.26 2.14
CA LEU A 60 -4.11 5.79 1.25
C LEU A 60 -3.98 4.28 1.08
N LEU A 61 -5.04 3.54 1.45
CA LEU A 61 -5.10 2.10 1.27
C LEU A 61 -5.93 1.78 0.03
N SER A 62 -5.38 0.93 -0.82
CA SER A 62 -5.97 0.51 -2.09
C SER A 62 -5.88 -1.00 -2.22
N LEU A 63 -7.03 -1.67 -2.26
CA LEU A 63 -7.09 -3.09 -2.62
C LEU A 63 -7.14 -3.21 -4.14
N ILE A 64 -6.16 -3.90 -4.71
CA ILE A 64 -6.01 -4.11 -6.14
C ILE A 64 -6.23 -5.60 -6.43
N GLU A 65 -7.16 -5.91 -7.33
CA GLU A 65 -7.43 -7.27 -7.76
C GLU A 65 -7.01 -7.46 -9.24
N GLY A 66 -6.43 -8.64 -9.54
CA GLY A 66 -6.07 -9.08 -10.89
C GLY A 66 -4.56 -9.07 -11.19
N LYS A 67 -4.19 -9.37 -12.44
CA LYS A 67 -2.77 -9.52 -12.86
C LYS A 67 -2.03 -8.22 -13.14
N ASP A 68 -2.72 -7.08 -13.24
CA ASP A 68 -2.17 -5.81 -13.72
C ASP A 68 -1.83 -4.84 -12.57
N ASP A 69 -1.23 -5.39 -11.51
CA ASP A 69 -0.96 -4.68 -10.27
C ASP A 69 0.04 -3.53 -10.45
N LYS A 70 1.07 -3.73 -11.28
CA LYS A 70 2.15 -2.76 -11.44
C LYS A 70 1.68 -1.45 -12.07
N THR A 71 0.84 -1.56 -13.11
CA THR A 71 0.27 -0.40 -13.81
C THR A 71 -0.65 0.37 -12.87
N LYS A 72 -1.52 -0.34 -12.14
CA LYS A 72 -2.46 0.26 -11.18
C LYS A 72 -1.75 0.94 -10.00
N ILE A 73 -0.73 0.30 -9.42
CA ILE A 73 0.08 0.89 -8.33
C ILE A 73 0.78 2.17 -8.81
N GLN A 74 1.37 2.15 -10.01
CA GLN A 74 1.99 3.35 -10.59
C GLN A 74 0.98 4.46 -10.84
N SER A 75 -0.20 4.15 -11.39
CA SER A 75 -1.26 5.13 -11.59
C SER A 75 -1.72 5.78 -10.28
N ILE A 76 -1.90 5.00 -9.21
CA ILE A 76 -2.26 5.53 -7.88
C ILE A 76 -1.15 6.43 -7.35
N GLN A 77 0.12 6.00 -7.46
CA GLN A 77 1.26 6.79 -7.01
C GLN A 77 1.37 8.13 -7.77
N THR A 78 1.18 8.12 -9.08
CA THR A 78 1.19 9.34 -9.90
C THR A 78 -0.01 10.25 -9.60
N ALA A 79 -1.20 9.68 -9.40
CA ALA A 79 -2.40 10.46 -9.08
C ALA A 79 -2.30 11.14 -7.70
N CYS A 80 -1.79 10.42 -6.70
CA CYS A 80 -1.73 10.93 -5.32
C CYS A 80 -0.52 11.83 -5.05
N PHE A 81 0.62 11.61 -5.73
CA PHE A 81 1.87 12.29 -5.38
C PHE A 81 2.59 12.94 -6.58
N GLY A 82 2.01 12.88 -7.78
CA GLY A 82 2.60 13.44 -9.01
C GLY A 82 2.27 14.91 -9.28
N ARG A 83 1.31 15.54 -8.58
CA ARG A 83 0.92 16.94 -8.83
C ARG A 83 1.26 17.88 -7.68
N LYS A 84 2.21 18.78 -7.92
CA LYS A 84 2.08 20.17 -7.47
C LYS A 84 0.92 20.77 -8.28
N GLU A 85 -0.14 21.18 -7.59
CA GLU A 85 -1.33 21.86 -8.13
C GLU A 85 -2.38 21.01 -8.87
N SER A 86 -3.63 21.22 -8.41
CA SER A 86 -4.91 20.97 -9.08
C SER A 86 -5.58 19.59 -8.95
N SER A 87 -6.58 19.62 -8.05
CA SER A 87 -7.87 18.92 -8.01
C SER A 87 -8.27 18.11 -9.25
N VAL A 88 -8.15 16.79 -9.16
CA VAL A 88 -8.89 15.81 -9.95
C VAL A 88 -9.24 14.65 -9.00
N PRO A 89 -10.48 14.12 -9.02
CA PRO A 89 -10.96 13.21 -7.98
C PRO A 89 -10.20 11.88 -8.00
N PRO A 90 -10.01 11.25 -6.82
CA PRO A 90 -9.32 9.99 -6.72
C PRO A 90 -10.03 8.91 -7.56
N VAL A 91 -9.23 8.08 -8.22
CA VAL A 91 -9.68 6.92 -8.97
C VAL A 91 -10.50 6.05 -8.03
N PHE A 92 -11.79 5.88 -8.38
CA PHE A 92 -12.77 5.12 -7.63
C PHE A 92 -12.32 3.66 -7.45
N LEU A 93 -12.05 3.29 -6.21
CA LEU A 93 -12.30 1.94 -5.72
C LEU A 93 -13.69 1.96 -5.09
N SER A 94 -14.48 0.92 -5.32
CA SER A 94 -15.83 0.77 -4.77
C SER A 94 -15.90 0.85 -3.24
N HIS A 95 -14.76 0.82 -2.54
CA HIS A 95 -14.65 0.94 -1.08
C HIS A 95 -13.38 1.73 -0.65
N SER A 96 -13.06 2.85 -1.31
CA SER A 96 -11.96 3.72 -0.83
C SER A 96 -12.36 4.42 0.46
N HIS A 97 -11.81 4.00 1.60
CA HIS A 97 -11.72 4.87 2.76
C HIS A 97 -10.85 6.07 2.36
N GLY A 98 -11.29 7.28 2.70
CA GLY A 98 -10.53 8.52 2.46
C GLY A 98 -9.12 8.45 3.09
N LEU A 99 -8.25 9.37 2.68
CA LEU A 99 -6.93 9.56 3.31
C LEU A 99 -7.06 9.51 4.83
N THR A 100 -6.26 8.67 5.48
CA THR A 100 -6.28 8.51 6.94
C THR A 100 -4.92 8.79 7.54
N SER A 101 -4.87 9.46 8.68
CA SER A 101 -3.65 9.58 9.50
C SER A 101 -3.58 8.53 10.60
N ASP A 102 -4.58 7.64 10.70
CA ASP A 102 -4.67 6.62 11.74
C ASP A 102 -3.79 5.43 11.38
N PHE A 103 -2.61 5.39 12.01
CA PHE A 103 -1.65 4.31 11.82
C PHE A 103 -2.10 2.98 12.45
N GLU A 104 -2.91 3.01 13.50
CA GLU A 104 -3.43 1.79 14.13
C GLU A 104 -4.43 1.12 13.20
N PHE A 105 -5.35 1.90 12.61
CA PHE A 105 -6.26 1.43 11.57
C PHE A 105 -5.51 0.85 10.36
N VAL A 106 -4.49 1.54 9.85
CA VAL A 106 -3.67 1.04 8.72
C VAL A 106 -3.02 -0.31 9.07
N THR A 107 -2.52 -0.43 10.30
CA THR A 107 -1.87 -1.66 10.79
C THR A 107 -2.87 -2.79 10.93
N GLU A 108 -4.05 -2.52 11.47
CA GLU A 108 -5.12 -3.50 11.65
C GLU A 108 -5.59 -4.05 10.31
N VAL A 109 -5.92 -3.17 9.35
CA VAL A 109 -6.33 -3.56 8.00
C VAL A 109 -5.23 -4.39 7.31
N SER A 110 -3.98 -3.92 7.40
CA SER A 110 -2.84 -4.64 6.82
C SER A 110 -2.65 -6.02 7.44
N ARG A 111 -2.91 -6.16 8.75
CA ARG A 111 -2.82 -7.43 9.47
C ARG A 111 -3.92 -8.39 9.05
N THR A 112 -5.15 -7.90 8.96
CA THR A 112 -6.30 -8.67 8.51
C THR A 112 -6.04 -9.22 7.10
N PHE A 113 -5.58 -8.37 6.18
CA PHE A 113 -5.21 -8.79 4.84
C PHE A 113 -4.06 -9.80 4.84
N PHE A 114 -3.03 -9.56 5.66
CA PHE A 114 -1.87 -10.44 5.73
C PHE A 114 -2.22 -11.87 6.22
N ILE A 115 -3.18 -11.98 7.14
CA ILE A 115 -3.58 -13.26 7.72
C ILE A 115 -4.63 -13.97 6.85
N THR A 116 -5.57 -13.22 6.28
CA THR A 116 -6.80 -13.78 5.68
C THR A 116 -6.92 -13.58 4.18
N GLY A 117 -6.17 -12.64 3.58
CA GLY A 117 -6.35 -12.21 2.20
C GLY A 117 -7.57 -11.32 1.98
N GLN A 118 -8.23 -10.89 3.05
CA GLN A 118 -9.43 -10.05 3.04
C GLN A 118 -9.16 -8.72 3.76
N VAL A 119 -9.87 -7.67 3.35
CA VAL A 119 -9.80 -6.31 3.92
C VAL A 119 -11.13 -5.97 4.55
#